data_AF-A0A5P9JVL4-F1
#
_entry.id   AF-A0A5P9JVL4-F1
#
_cell.length_a   1.000
_cell.length_b   1.000
_cell.length_c   1.000
_cell.angle_alpha   90.00
_cell.angle_beta   90.00
_cell.angle_gamma   90.00
#
_symmetry.space_group_name_H-M   'P 1'
#
loop_
_entity.id
_entity.type
_entity.pdbx_description
1 polymer ?
#
loop_
_entity_poly.entity_id
_entity_poly.type
_entity_poly.pdbx_seq_one_letter_code
_entity_poly.pdbx_strand_id
1 'polypeptide(L)'
;MNREDNERHLERVLFREAFERRDAGAGVASAAREAAARAARKRAALKAWLKVRDKLPPLLEDLNRKLVAIGAELRVSEVGAHDYSHRGFPSIGRGRLDLFVDGRKTTRSLEADLAETGTVHLYMYLPKETRRLDIDVAEADADRIAEVLIDFVDLATQDDFPPGSLTGRSP
;
A
#
# COMPACT_ATOMS: atom_id res chain seq x y z
N MET A 1 14.42 -5.82 12.01
CA MET A 1 14.12 -4.53 12.67
C MET A 1 12.85 -4.72 13.48
N ASN A 2 12.89 -4.50 14.79
CA ASN A 2 11.74 -4.75 15.68
C ASN A 2 10.67 -3.67 15.48
N ARG A 3 9.40 -4.00 15.75
CA ARG A 3 8.25 -3.09 15.70
C ARG A 3 8.50 -1.80 16.48
N GLU A 4 9.09 -1.91 17.66
CA GLU A 4 9.45 -0.77 18.51
C GLU A 4 10.54 0.13 17.89
N ASP A 5 11.47 -0.44 17.13
CA ASP A 5 12.54 0.33 16.47
C ASP A 5 11.99 1.16 15.32
N ASN A 6 11.03 0.61 14.58
CA ASN A 6 10.31 1.34 13.52
C ASN A 6 9.47 2.47 14.11
N GLU A 7 8.74 2.21 15.20
CA GLU A 7 7.93 3.23 15.89
C GLU A 7 8.82 4.39 16.40
N ARG A 8 9.97 4.10 17.03
CA ARG A 8 10.91 5.15 17.49
C ARG A 8 11.60 5.90 16.36
N HIS A 9 11.94 5.23 15.26
CA HIS A 9 12.52 5.88 14.09
C HIS A 9 11.54 6.89 13.47
N LEU A 10 10.27 6.51 13.38
CA LEU A 10 9.18 7.36 12.87
C LEU A 10 8.89 8.54 13.80
N GLU A 11 8.91 8.34 15.12
CA GLU A 11 8.77 9.44 16.07
C GLU A 11 9.87 10.50 15.89
N ARG A 12 11.12 10.08 15.67
CA ARG A 12 12.24 11.01 15.44
C ARG A 12 12.07 11.84 14.17
N VAL A 13 11.62 11.25 13.07
CA VAL A 13 11.42 11.98 11.79
C VAL A 13 10.32 13.04 11.94
N LEU A 14 9.19 12.67 12.54
CA LEU A 14 8.06 13.59 12.78
C LEU A 14 8.41 14.74 13.74
N PHE A 15 9.26 14.48 14.73
CA PHE A 15 9.71 15.52 15.67
C PHE A 15 10.69 16.52 15.03
N ARG A 16 11.54 16.09 14.09
CA ARG A 16 12.52 16.96 13.44
C ARG A 16 11.85 18.02 12.56
N GLU A 17 10.83 17.66 11.79
CA GLU A 17 10.06 18.60 10.97
C GLU A 17 9.32 19.67 11.80
N ALA A 18 8.93 19.34 13.04
CA ALA A 18 8.21 20.26 13.92
C ALA A 18 9.13 21.28 14.61
N PHE A 19 10.44 21.03 14.73
CA PHE A 19 11.36 21.87 15.50
C PHE A 19 11.99 23.01 14.67
N GLU A 20 12.14 22.85 13.35
CA GLU A 20 12.85 23.82 12.48
C GLU A 20 12.09 25.12 12.17
N ARG A 21 10.88 25.33 12.71
CA ARG A 21 10.02 26.50 12.39
C ARG A 21 9.66 27.40 13.59
N ARG A 22 10.56 27.49 14.56
CA ARG A 22 10.30 28.16 15.83
C ARG A 22 10.85 29.60 15.82
N ASP A 23 10.19 30.52 15.11
CA ASP A 23 10.22 31.95 15.45
C ASP A 23 9.04 32.74 14.84
N ALA A 24 8.51 33.69 15.63
CA ALA A 24 7.42 34.66 15.38
C ALA A 24 5.98 34.27 15.78
N GLY A 25 5.53 34.78 16.95
CA GLY A 25 4.28 34.48 17.64
C GLY A 25 2.95 35.02 17.06
N ALA A 26 1.87 34.64 17.74
CA ALA A 26 0.44 34.83 17.44
C ALA A 26 -0.15 33.95 16.30
N GLY A 27 0.44 33.92 15.10
CA GLY A 27 0.08 32.92 14.07
C GLY A 27 0.46 31.49 14.46
N VAL A 28 1.46 31.37 15.34
CA VAL A 28 2.06 30.12 15.81
C VAL A 28 1.14 29.31 16.73
N ALA A 29 0.21 29.91 17.47
CA ALA A 29 -0.69 29.13 18.34
C ALA A 29 -1.76 28.39 17.53
N SER A 30 -2.29 29.02 16.47
CA SER A 30 -3.19 28.37 15.50
C SER A 30 -2.44 27.33 14.67
N ALA A 31 -1.29 27.69 14.13
CA ALA A 31 -0.44 26.78 13.35
C ALA A 31 0.08 25.60 14.18
N ALA A 32 0.40 25.78 15.47
CA ALA A 32 0.82 24.69 16.35
C ALA A 32 -0.33 23.74 16.71
N ARG A 33 -1.56 24.26 16.90
CA ARG A 33 -2.75 23.43 17.10
C ARG A 33 -3.10 22.64 15.84
N GLU A 34 -3.01 23.27 14.67
CA GLU A 34 -3.23 22.62 13.38
C GLU A 34 -2.16 21.58 13.09
N ALA A 35 -0.88 21.86 13.39
CA ALA A 35 0.22 20.92 13.30
C ALA A 35 0.04 19.74 14.25
N ALA A 36 -0.39 19.97 15.50
CA ALA A 36 -0.68 18.90 16.45
C ALA A 36 -1.87 18.03 16.01
N ALA A 37 -2.93 18.64 15.50
CA ALA A 37 -4.09 17.92 14.94
C ALA A 37 -3.70 17.10 13.70
N ARG A 38 -2.89 17.66 12.80
CA ARG A 38 -2.33 16.95 11.64
C ARG A 38 -1.46 15.77 12.09
N ALA A 39 -0.55 15.98 13.03
CA ALA A 39 0.30 14.91 13.57
C ALA A 39 -0.52 13.80 14.23
N ALA A 40 -1.61 14.13 14.95
CA ALA A 40 -2.52 13.14 15.51
C ALA A 40 -3.23 12.31 14.42
N ARG A 41 -3.72 12.96 13.35
CA ARG A 41 -4.32 12.29 12.19
C ARG A 41 -3.32 11.37 11.48
N LYS A 42 -2.08 11.84 11.24
CA LYS A 42 -1.01 11.02 10.66
C LYS A 42 -0.76 9.76 11.48
N ARG A 43 -0.65 9.88 12.81
CA ARG A 43 -0.45 8.73 13.72
C ARG A 43 -1.62 7.75 13.67
N ALA A 44 -2.85 8.25 13.63
CA ALA A 44 -4.05 7.41 13.53
C ALA A 44 -4.09 6.64 12.19
N ALA A 45 -3.86 7.33 11.07
CA ALA A 45 -3.80 6.72 9.74
C ALA A 45 -2.69 5.68 9.65
N LEU A 46 -1.49 5.99 10.15
CA LEU A 46 -0.37 5.05 10.20
C LEU A 46 -0.70 3.82 11.06
N LYS A 47 -1.31 4.01 12.23
CA LYS A 47 -1.72 2.90 13.10
C LYS A 47 -2.75 2.00 12.42
N ALA A 48 -3.71 2.57 11.69
CA ALA A 48 -4.68 1.81 10.90
C ALA A 48 -3.98 1.04 9.76
N TRP A 49 -3.07 1.69 9.04
CA TRP A 49 -2.27 1.07 8.01
C TRP A 49 -1.40 -0.09 8.51
N LEU A 50 -0.76 0.05 9.67
CA LEU A 50 0.02 -1.06 10.25
C LEU A 50 -0.86 -2.27 10.56
N LYS A 51 -2.10 -2.06 11.05
CA LYS A 51 -3.06 -3.15 11.25
C LYS A 51 -3.44 -3.83 9.93
N VAL A 52 -3.65 -3.05 8.87
CA VAL A 52 -3.93 -3.56 7.51
C VAL A 52 -2.74 -4.36 6.99
N ARG A 53 -1.53 -3.80 7.08
CA ARG A 53 -0.29 -4.42 6.64
C ARG A 53 -0.06 -5.76 7.33
N ASP A 54 -0.32 -5.84 8.63
CA ASP A 54 -0.12 -7.07 9.40
C ASP A 54 -1.11 -8.20 9.00
N LYS A 55 -2.20 -7.89 8.27
CA LYS A 55 -3.12 -8.89 7.68
C LYS A 55 -2.69 -9.35 6.28
N LEU A 56 -1.79 -8.64 5.60
CA LEU A 56 -1.39 -8.98 4.23
C LEU A 56 -0.64 -10.32 4.14
N PRO A 57 0.32 -10.67 5.01
CA PRO A 57 1.07 -11.93 4.86
C PRO A 57 0.20 -13.19 4.78
N PRO A 58 -0.77 -13.45 5.69
CA PRO A 58 -1.60 -14.64 5.58
C PRO A 58 -2.52 -14.63 4.34
N LEU A 59 -3.04 -13.47 3.95
CA LEU A 59 -3.85 -13.33 2.72
C LEU A 59 -3.02 -13.66 1.46
N LEU A 60 -1.78 -13.18 1.40
CA LEU A 60 -0.86 -13.45 0.30
C LEU A 60 -0.46 -14.92 0.25
N GLU A 61 -0.26 -15.58 1.41
CA GLU A 61 0.02 -17.01 1.45
C GLU A 61 -1.13 -17.82 0.84
N ASP A 62 -2.36 -17.55 1.29
CA ASP A 62 -3.56 -18.23 0.80
C ASP A 62 -3.77 -18.04 -0.71
N LEU A 63 -3.52 -16.81 -1.20
CA LEU A 63 -3.63 -16.47 -2.62
C LEU A 63 -2.51 -17.13 -3.44
N ASN A 64 -1.27 -17.10 -2.96
CA ASN A 64 -0.13 -17.72 -3.63
C ASN A 64 -0.27 -19.24 -3.74
N ARG A 65 -0.86 -19.92 -2.74
CA ARG A 65 -1.14 -21.37 -2.87
C ARG A 65 -2.04 -21.68 -4.07
N LYS A 66 -2.96 -20.78 -4.43
CA LYS A 66 -3.82 -20.92 -5.62
C LYS A 66 -3.08 -20.54 -6.90
N LEU A 67 -2.31 -19.46 -6.88
CA LEU A 67 -1.57 -18.97 -8.04
C LEU A 67 -0.45 -19.91 -8.50
N VAL A 68 0.21 -20.60 -7.57
CA VAL A 68 1.28 -21.56 -7.91
C VAL A 68 0.77 -22.69 -8.80
N ALA A 69 -0.51 -23.06 -8.71
CA ALA A 69 -1.12 -24.06 -9.59
C ALA A 69 -1.11 -23.65 -11.08
N ILE A 70 -1.00 -22.34 -11.37
CA ILE A 70 -0.91 -21.78 -12.72
C ILE A 70 0.47 -21.16 -13.02
N GLY A 71 1.49 -21.48 -12.21
CA GLY A 71 2.85 -20.95 -12.39
C GLY A 71 3.00 -19.46 -12.04
N ALA A 72 2.04 -18.88 -11.31
CA ALA A 72 2.07 -17.48 -10.91
C ALA A 72 2.33 -17.31 -9.40
N GLU A 73 2.86 -16.16 -9.01
CA GLU A 73 3.13 -15.82 -7.60
C GLU A 73 3.12 -14.30 -7.41
N LEU A 74 2.50 -13.81 -6.33
CA LEU A 74 2.64 -12.44 -5.87
C LEU A 74 3.76 -12.33 -4.84
N ARG A 75 4.65 -11.37 -5.04
CA ARG A 75 5.73 -11.07 -4.09
C ARG A 75 5.67 -9.64 -3.61
N VAL A 76 5.81 -9.47 -2.28
CA VAL A 76 6.10 -8.16 -1.70
C VAL A 76 7.47 -7.72 -2.19
N SER A 77 7.51 -6.57 -2.84
CA SER A 77 8.72 -6.01 -3.41
C SER A 77 9.07 -4.69 -2.73
N GLU A 78 10.36 -4.39 -2.68
CA GLU A 78 10.82 -3.12 -2.12
C GLU A 78 10.32 -1.96 -2.97
N VAL A 79 9.77 -0.95 -2.29
CA VAL A 79 9.40 0.31 -2.91
C VAL A 79 10.60 1.25 -2.79
N GLY A 80 11.22 1.58 -3.92
CA GLY A 80 12.24 2.62 -3.94
C GLY A 80 11.68 3.97 -3.50
N ALA A 81 12.55 4.88 -3.07
CA ALA A 81 12.16 6.26 -2.81
C ALA A 81 11.73 6.91 -4.15
N HIS A 82 10.42 6.98 -4.42
CA HIS A 82 9.88 7.67 -5.59
C HIS A 82 9.51 9.12 -5.24
N ASP A 83 9.88 10.06 -6.11
CA ASP A 83 9.64 11.51 -5.99
C ASP A 83 8.17 11.94 -6.23
N TYR A 84 7.28 11.02 -6.61
CA TYR A 84 5.85 11.31 -6.73
C TYR A 84 5.18 11.32 -5.35
N SER A 85 5.63 12.21 -4.47
CA SER A 85 4.68 12.84 -3.56
C SER A 85 3.77 13.68 -4.46
N HIS A 86 2.53 13.24 -4.70
CA HIS A 86 1.55 14.13 -5.28
C HIS A 86 1.56 15.39 -4.43
N ARG A 87 1.95 16.54 -5.01
CA ARG A 87 2.23 17.79 -4.28
C ARG A 87 1.05 18.30 -3.41
N GLY A 88 -0.13 17.67 -3.52
CA GLY A 88 -1.30 17.92 -2.66
C GLY A 88 -1.39 17.07 -1.39
N PHE A 89 -0.80 15.87 -1.34
CA PHE A 89 -0.95 14.93 -0.21
C PHE A 89 0.36 14.18 0.05
N PRO A 90 1.11 14.51 1.11
CA PRO A 90 2.32 13.77 1.43
C PRO A 90 1.99 12.31 1.77
N SER A 91 2.83 11.40 1.30
CA SER A 91 2.76 9.97 1.63
C SER A 91 3.38 9.71 2.99
N ILE A 92 2.76 8.83 3.78
CA ILE A 92 3.27 8.37 5.08
C ILE A 92 3.54 6.87 5.12
N GLY A 93 3.29 6.15 4.03
CA GLY A 93 3.56 4.71 3.94
C GLY A 93 3.33 4.20 2.53
N ARG A 94 4.18 3.27 2.08
CA ARG A 94 4.09 2.67 0.75
C ARG A 94 4.27 1.16 0.80
N GLY A 95 3.64 0.46 -0.13
CA GLY A 95 3.81 -0.97 -0.35
C GLY A 95 3.72 -1.30 -1.83
N ARG A 96 4.38 -2.38 -2.26
CA ARG A 96 4.29 -2.86 -3.63
C ARG A 96 4.24 -4.38 -3.65
N LEU A 97 3.35 -4.89 -4.49
CA LEU A 97 3.29 -6.29 -4.89
C LEU A 97 3.62 -6.37 -6.38
N ASP A 98 4.48 -7.31 -6.74
CA ASP A 98 4.78 -7.62 -8.13
C ASP A 98 4.29 -9.04 -8.45
N LEU A 99 3.69 -9.21 -9.63
CA LEU A 99 3.33 -10.53 -10.13
C LEU A 99 4.55 -11.16 -10.81
N PHE A 100 4.81 -12.42 -10.47
CA PHE A 100 5.80 -13.28 -11.09
C PHE A 100 5.08 -14.41 -11.82
N VAL A 101 5.60 -14.79 -12.98
CA VAL A 101 5.14 -15.96 -13.76
C VAL A 101 6.36 -16.81 -14.09
N ASP A 102 6.30 -18.10 -13.78
CA ASP A 102 7.40 -19.07 -13.94
C ASP A 102 8.73 -18.57 -13.33
N GLY A 103 8.62 -17.92 -12.15
CA GLY A 103 9.76 -17.35 -11.43
C GLY A 103 10.32 -16.05 -12.00
N ARG A 104 9.72 -15.48 -13.05
CA ARG A 104 10.14 -14.22 -13.68
C ARG A 104 9.22 -13.08 -13.29
N LYS A 105 9.81 -11.95 -12.87
CA LYS A 105 9.06 -10.72 -12.59
C LYS A 105 8.39 -10.20 -13.85
N THR A 106 7.10 -9.91 -13.77
CA THR A 106 6.34 -9.29 -14.87
C THR A 106 6.32 -7.76 -14.73
N THR A 107 5.74 -7.07 -15.70
CA THR A 107 5.46 -5.61 -15.61
C THR A 107 4.23 -5.30 -14.76
N ARG A 108 3.48 -6.32 -14.32
CA ARG A 108 2.25 -6.15 -13.53
C ARG A 108 2.59 -5.93 -12.07
N SER A 109 2.11 -4.83 -11.53
CA SER A 109 2.37 -4.47 -10.13
C SER A 109 1.19 -3.74 -9.52
N LEU A 110 1.00 -3.96 -8.21
CA LEU A 110 0.06 -3.24 -7.38
C LEU A 110 0.87 -2.40 -6.39
N GLU A 111 0.80 -1.09 -6.52
CA GLU A 111 1.41 -0.16 -5.57
C GLU A 111 0.35 0.48 -4.68
N ALA A 112 0.64 0.56 -3.39
CA ALA A 112 -0.19 1.20 -2.40
C ALA A 112 0.54 2.41 -1.83
N ASP A 113 -0.14 3.54 -1.77
CA ASP A 113 0.36 4.78 -1.20
C ASP A 113 -0.62 5.35 -0.18
N LEU A 114 -0.21 5.42 1.09
CA LEU A 114 -1.02 5.96 2.18
C LEU A 114 -0.81 7.47 2.29
N ALA A 115 -1.86 8.22 1.96
CA ALA A 115 -1.90 9.66 2.17
C ALA A 115 -2.08 10.01 3.65
N GLU A 116 -1.57 11.17 4.06
CA GLU A 116 -1.80 11.73 5.40
C GLU A 116 -3.28 11.92 5.77
N THR A 117 -4.17 11.94 4.78
CA THR A 117 -5.62 12.04 4.96
C THR A 117 -6.25 10.76 5.49
N GLY A 118 -5.53 9.62 5.46
CA GLY A 118 -6.09 8.30 5.77
C GLY A 118 -6.59 7.55 4.56
N THR A 119 -6.43 8.10 3.35
CA THR A 119 -6.76 7.41 2.10
C THR A 119 -5.56 6.60 1.61
N VAL A 120 -5.81 5.35 1.23
CA VAL A 120 -4.87 4.51 0.49
C VAL A 120 -5.17 4.65 -0.99
N HIS A 121 -4.20 5.15 -1.74
CA HIS A 121 -4.23 5.17 -3.20
C HIS A 121 -3.59 3.89 -3.71
N LEU A 122 -4.37 3.07 -4.41
CA LEU A 122 -3.91 1.84 -5.03
C LEU A 122 -3.76 2.05 -6.53
N TYR A 123 -2.56 1.82 -7.03
CA TYR A 123 -2.21 1.90 -8.44
C TYR A 123 -1.95 0.49 -8.97
N MET A 124 -2.80 0.04 -9.89
CA MET A 124 -2.64 -1.24 -10.57
C MET A 124 -2.01 -0.96 -11.93
N TYR A 125 -0.74 -1.31 -12.08
CA TYR A 125 -0.05 -1.25 -13.38
C TYR A 125 -0.27 -2.58 -14.09
N LEU A 126 -1.05 -2.56 -15.16
CA LEU A 126 -1.38 -3.70 -16.00
C LEU A 126 -0.73 -3.52 -17.39
N PRO A 127 -0.65 -4.55 -18.24
CA PRO A 127 0.07 -4.45 -19.52
C PRO A 127 -0.47 -3.37 -20.48
N LYS A 128 -1.77 -3.07 -20.40
CA LYS A 128 -2.48 -2.16 -21.33
C LYS A 128 -3.01 -0.89 -20.66
N GLU A 129 -3.08 -0.86 -19.34
CA GLU A 129 -3.67 0.27 -18.62
C GLU A 129 -3.09 0.41 -17.21
N THR A 130 -3.25 1.59 -16.63
CA THR A 130 -3.04 1.81 -15.20
C THR A 130 -4.39 2.17 -14.58
N ARG A 131 -4.81 1.38 -13.59
CA ARG A 131 -6.03 1.67 -12.82
C ARG A 131 -5.68 2.28 -11.47
N ARG A 132 -6.56 3.15 -10.99
CA ARG A 132 -6.46 3.73 -9.65
C ARG A 132 -7.72 3.40 -8.87
N LEU A 133 -7.54 2.93 -7.64
CA LEU A 133 -8.60 2.75 -6.66
C LEU A 133 -8.20 3.49 -5.37
N ASP A 134 -9.10 4.31 -4.86
CA ASP A 134 -8.91 5.00 -3.59
C ASP A 134 -9.75 4.30 -2.52
N ILE A 135 -9.13 3.95 -1.39
CA ILE A 135 -9.77 3.25 -0.28
C ILE A 135 -9.53 4.04 1.00
N ASP A 136 -10.59 4.30 1.78
CA ASP A 136 -10.39 4.81 3.14
C ASP A 136 -9.79 3.70 4.01
N VAL A 137 -8.68 3.98 4.69
CA VAL A 137 -8.04 3.00 5.59
C VAL A 137 -8.98 2.54 6.72
N ALA A 138 -9.98 3.33 7.08
CA ALA A 138 -11.00 2.96 8.04
C ALA A 138 -11.95 1.85 7.53
N GLU A 139 -12.11 1.73 6.21
CA GLU A 139 -12.96 0.76 5.52
C GLU A 139 -12.17 -0.45 4.99
N ALA A 140 -10.83 -0.40 5.04
CA ALA A 140 -9.95 -1.45 4.56
C ALA A 140 -9.85 -2.63 5.53
N ASP A 141 -10.92 -3.43 5.64
CA ASP A 141 -10.88 -4.71 6.36
C ASP A 141 -10.23 -5.84 5.53
N ALA A 142 -10.15 -7.04 6.12
CA ALA A 142 -9.44 -8.16 5.49
C ALA A 142 -10.12 -8.61 4.18
N ASP A 143 -11.46 -8.59 4.17
CA ASP A 143 -12.27 -9.04 3.04
C ASP A 143 -12.12 -8.04 1.89
N ARG A 144 -12.19 -6.74 2.19
CA ARG A 144 -12.00 -5.69 1.18
C ARG A 144 -10.61 -5.73 0.56
N ILE A 145 -9.58 -5.99 1.36
CA ILE A 145 -8.21 -6.14 0.86
C ILE A 145 -8.10 -7.39 -0.02
N ALA A 146 -8.68 -8.51 0.39
CA ALA A 146 -8.66 -9.76 -0.37
C ALA A 146 -9.35 -9.60 -1.73
N GLU A 147 -10.52 -8.95 -1.79
CA GLU A 147 -11.21 -8.62 -3.04
C GLU A 147 -10.31 -7.85 -4.01
N VAL A 148 -9.64 -6.79 -3.52
CA VAL A 148 -8.76 -5.97 -4.36
C VAL A 148 -7.55 -6.76 -4.87
N LEU A 149 -6.99 -7.65 -4.05
CA LEU A 149 -5.90 -8.52 -4.47
C LEU A 149 -6.36 -9.53 -5.53
N ILE A 150 -7.57 -10.09 -5.40
CA ILE A 150 -8.16 -10.99 -6.39
C ILE A 150 -8.42 -10.24 -7.70
N ASP A 151 -9.06 -9.07 -7.64
CA ASP A 151 -9.30 -8.22 -8.82
C ASP A 151 -8.00 -7.89 -9.54
N PHE A 152 -6.95 -7.54 -8.80
CA PHE A 152 -5.63 -7.30 -9.38
C PHE A 152 -5.09 -8.54 -10.08
N VAL A 153 -5.14 -9.71 -9.44
CA VAL A 153 -4.67 -10.97 -10.04
C VAL A 153 -5.45 -11.31 -11.29
N ASP A 154 -6.77 -11.24 -11.26
CA ASP A 154 -7.63 -11.54 -12.40
C ASP A 154 -7.29 -10.64 -13.58
N LEU A 155 -7.23 -9.33 -13.36
CA LEU A 155 -6.86 -8.36 -14.40
C LEU A 155 -5.43 -8.55 -14.90
N ALA A 156 -4.50 -8.90 -14.00
CA ALA A 156 -3.10 -9.11 -14.35
C ALA A 156 -2.90 -10.40 -15.17
N THR A 157 -3.71 -11.43 -14.95
CA THR A 157 -3.58 -12.76 -15.57
C THR A 157 -4.46 -12.97 -16.79
N GLN A 158 -5.48 -12.13 -17.03
CA GLN A 158 -6.40 -12.21 -18.19
C GLN A 158 -5.70 -12.37 -19.55
N ASP A 159 -4.58 -11.67 -19.77
CA ASP A 159 -3.85 -11.72 -21.04
C ASP A 159 -2.95 -12.97 -21.17
N ASP A 160 -2.52 -13.55 -20.04
CA ASP A 160 -1.62 -14.72 -20.02
C ASP A 160 -2.41 -16.04 -20.03
N PHE A 161 -3.66 -16.02 -19.55
CA PHE A 161 -4.53 -17.17 -19.40
C PHE A 161 -5.93 -16.84 -19.95
N PRO A 162 -6.15 -16.98 -21.28
CA PRO A 162 -7.44 -16.67 -21.88
C PRO A 162 -8.55 -17.56 -21.28
N PRO A 163 -9.79 -17.04 -21.18
CA PRO A 163 -10.91 -17.80 -20.63
C PRO A 163 -11.09 -19.12 -21.41
N GLY A 164 -10.82 -20.23 -20.73
CA GLY A 164 -10.77 -21.58 -21.29
C GLY A 164 -9.59 -22.43 -20.80
N SER A 165 -8.53 -21.81 -20.24
CA SER A 165 -7.37 -22.52 -19.66
C SER A 165 -7.64 -23.15 -18.29
N LEU A 166 -8.58 -22.59 -17.51
CA LEU A 166 -8.94 -23.06 -16.16
C LEU A 166 -10.05 -24.13 -16.14
N THR A 167 -10.72 -24.38 -17.26
CA THR A 167 -11.80 -25.39 -17.38
C THR A 167 -11.32 -26.71 -17.98
N GLY A 168 -10.02 -26.83 -18.29
CA GLY A 168 -9.46 -27.94 -19.05
C GLY A 168 -8.54 -28.82 -18.23
N ARG A 169 -8.99 -29.38 -17.10
CA ARG A 169 -8.47 -30.65 -16.55
C ARG A 169 -9.26 -31.14 -15.34
N SER A 170 -10.08 -32.17 -15.58
CA SER A 170 -10.21 -33.43 -14.80
C SER A 170 -11.51 -34.14 -15.21
N PRO A 171 -11.58 -35.48 -15.23
CA PRO A 171 -10.58 -36.53 -15.51
C PRO A 171 -10.70 -37.12 -16.93
#